data_AF-A0A838EBS9-F1
#
_entry.id   AF-A0A838EBS9-F1
#
_cell.length_a   1.000
_cell.length_b   1.000
_cell.length_c   1.000
_cell.angle_alpha   90.00
_cell.angle_beta   90.00
_cell.angle_gamma   90.00
#
_symmetry.space_group_name_H-M   'P 1'
#
loop_
_entity.id
_entity.type
_entity.pdbx_description
1 polymer ?
#
loop_
_entity_poly.entity_id
_entity_poly.type
_entity_poly.pdbx_seq_one_letter_code
_entity_poly.pdbx_strand_id
1 'polypeptide(L)'
;MAVLNSIELQGVSETGWREAANEALSEAGRTLRHIRRMDVLGTSAAVGSDGAVTEYRAQVRLTFEVETAHEREGRAGATPQGRPPRAGR
;
A
#
# COMPACT_ATOMS: atom_id res chain seq x y z
N MET A 1 5.45 -0.12 -22.27
CA MET A 1 6.57 0.27 -21.38
C MET A 1 5.99 0.53 -20.01
N ALA A 2 6.58 -0.02 -18.96
CA ALA A 2 6.09 0.18 -17.59
C ALA A 2 6.57 1.53 -17.06
N VAL A 3 5.64 2.37 -16.58
CA VAL A 3 5.95 3.63 -15.90
C VAL A 3 5.82 3.38 -14.40
N LEU A 4 6.89 3.62 -13.66
CA LEU A 4 6.89 3.54 -12.21
C LEU A 4 6.71 4.95 -11.64
N ASN A 5 5.83 5.06 -10.65
CA ASN A 5 5.73 6.24 -9.83
C ASN A 5 6.18 5.91 -8.41
N SER A 6 6.65 6.91 -7.68
CA SER A 6 7.08 6.76 -6.30
C SER A 6 6.47 7.83 -5.43
N ILE A 7 6.08 7.45 -4.22
CA ILE A 7 5.62 8.38 -3.20
C ILE A 7 6.37 8.14 -1.90
N GLU A 8 6.54 9.20 -1.12
CA GLU A 8 7.09 9.13 0.22
C GLU A 8 5.96 9.22 1.24
N LEU A 9 6.04 8.36 2.25
CA LEU A 9 5.06 8.22 3.31
C LEU A 9 5.79 8.14 4.64
N GLN A 10 5.08 8.46 5.72
CA GLN A 10 5.57 8.27 7.07
C GLN A 10 4.57 7.44 7.84
N GLY A 11 4.99 6.25 8.25
CA GLY A 11 4.22 5.41 9.15
C GLY A 11 4.54 5.73 10.60
N VAL A 12 3.59 5.42 11.49
CA VAL A 12 3.70 5.61 12.93
C VAL A 12 3.31 4.32 13.66
N SER A 13 3.94 4.05 14.79
CA SER A 13 3.64 2.88 15.62
C SER A 13 4.13 3.10 17.04
N GLU A 14 3.41 2.56 18.02
CA GLU A 14 3.82 2.57 19.44
C GLU A 14 4.85 1.48 19.76
N THR A 15 4.98 0.47 18.90
CA THR A 15 5.74 -0.76 19.19
C THR A 15 7.11 -0.82 18.54
N GLY A 16 7.30 -0.19 17.37
CA GLY A 16 8.61 -0.11 16.72
C GLY A 16 8.61 0.35 15.26
N TRP A 17 9.81 0.64 14.74
CA TRP A 17 9.99 1.14 13.36
C TRP A 17 9.57 0.17 12.27
N ARG A 18 9.73 -1.14 12.49
CA ARG A 18 9.27 -2.16 11.53
C ARG A 18 7.75 -2.12 11.37
N GLU A 19 7.04 -1.98 12.48
CA GLU A 19 5.59 -1.92 12.49
C GLU A 19 5.10 -0.61 11.88
N ALA A 20 5.75 0.52 12.19
CA ALA A 20 5.49 1.79 11.52
C ALA A 20 5.66 1.70 9.99
N ALA A 21 6.73 1.08 9.49
CA ALA A 21 6.94 0.90 8.05
C ALA A 21 5.87 0.02 7.40
N ASN A 22 5.46 -1.06 8.09
CA ASN A 22 4.40 -1.94 7.62
C ASN A 22 3.04 -1.24 7.59
N GLU A 23 2.76 -0.37 8.56
CA GLU A 23 1.50 0.39 8.61
C GLU A 23 1.41 1.36 7.42
N ALA A 24 2.49 2.05 7.09
CA ALA A 24 2.56 2.89 5.90
C ALA A 24 2.29 2.09 4.61
N LEU A 25 2.86 0.88 4.49
CA LEU A 25 2.61 0.00 3.35
C LEU A 25 1.17 -0.50 3.31
N SER A 26 0.62 -0.88 4.47
CA SER A 26 -0.75 -1.39 4.63
C SER A 26 -1.77 -0.35 4.17
N GLU A 27 -1.66 0.88 4.67
CA GLU A 27 -2.57 1.96 4.31
C GLU A 27 -2.43 2.39 2.85
N ALA A 28 -1.19 2.51 2.36
CA ALA A 28 -0.95 2.78 0.95
C ALA A 28 -1.55 1.69 0.05
N GLY A 29 -1.45 0.42 0.44
CA GLY A 29 -1.97 -0.72 -0.28
C GLY A 29 -3.49 -0.75 -0.42
N ARG A 30 -4.23 0.04 0.39
CA ARG A 30 -5.69 0.18 0.23
C ARG A 30 -6.08 1.00 -1.00
N THR A 31 -5.20 1.89 -1.46
CA THR A 31 -5.48 2.82 -2.57
C THR A 31 -4.58 2.58 -3.77
N LEU A 32 -3.31 2.24 -3.52
CA LEU A 32 -2.29 2.00 -4.53
C LEU A 32 -2.19 0.51 -4.81
N ARG A 33 -2.20 0.19 -6.11
CA ARG A 33 -2.01 -1.17 -6.60
C ARG A 33 -0.60 -1.31 -7.17
N HIS A 34 -0.17 -2.55 -7.37
CA HIS A 34 1.11 -2.87 -8.01
C HIS A 34 2.33 -2.23 -7.30
N ILE A 35 2.31 -2.13 -5.97
CA ILE A 35 3.49 -1.75 -5.18
C ILE A 35 4.54 -2.85 -5.35
N ARG A 36 5.74 -2.49 -5.82
CA ARG A 36 6.83 -3.45 -6.12
C ARG A 36 8.01 -3.31 -5.17
N ARG A 37 8.19 -2.14 -4.57
CA ARG A 37 9.33 -1.83 -3.71
C ARG A 37 8.92 -0.85 -2.62
N MET A 38 9.47 -1.08 -1.44
CA MET A 38 9.49 -0.16 -0.32
C MET A 38 10.94 0.06 0.10
N ASP A 39 11.40 1.31 0.08
CA ASP A 39 12.68 1.70 0.65
C ASP A 39 12.43 2.40 2.00
N VAL A 40 13.19 2.07 3.04
CA VAL A 40 13.18 2.84 4.29
C VAL A 40 14.20 3.97 4.14
N LEU A 41 13.73 5.21 4.15
CA LEU A 41 14.56 6.40 4.01
C LEU A 41 15.14 6.86 5.34
N GLY A 42 14.38 6.67 6.43
CA GLY A 42 14.80 7.09 7.75
C GLY A 42 13.85 6.63 8.83
N THR A 43 14.35 6.68 10.07
CA THR A 43 13.61 6.32 11.27
C THR A 43 13.78 7.42 12.30
N SER A 44 12.68 7.84 12.90
CA SER A 44 12.67 8.81 14.00
C SER A 44 11.72 8.34 15.10
N ALA A 45 11.75 9.01 16.24
CA ALA A 45 10.89 8.68 17.37
C ALA A 45 10.49 9.95 18.12
N ALA A 46 9.27 9.98 18.65
CA ALA A 46 8.85 10.96 19.63
C ALA A 46 9.34 10.51 21.01
N VAL A 47 9.88 11.46 21.78
CA VAL A 47 10.38 11.23 23.13
C VAL A 47 9.53 12.03 24.11
N GLY A 48 9.00 11.35 25.12
CA GLY A 48 8.20 11.93 26.19
C GLY A 48 9.04 12.76 27.17
N SER A 49 8.35 13.47 28.06
CA SER A 49 8.99 14.27 29.11
C SER A 49 9.77 13.43 30.14
N ASP A 50 9.46 12.15 30.24
CA ASP A 50 10.16 11.14 31.04
C ASP A 50 11.41 10.58 30.34
N GLY A 51 11.69 11.01 29.11
CA GLY A 51 12.81 10.52 28.30
C GLY A 51 12.54 9.17 27.64
N ALA A 52 11.33 8.62 27.77
CA ALA A 52 10.94 7.38 27.11
C ALA A 52 10.46 7.64 25.67
N VAL A 53 10.65 6.66 24.79
CA VAL A 53 10.07 6.72 23.44
C VAL A 53 8.56 6.49 23.54
N THR A 54 7.78 7.41 22.99
CA THR A 54 6.31 7.33 22.99
C THR A 54 5.76 6.87 21.64
N GLU A 55 6.46 7.15 20.54
CA GLU A 55 6.03 6.79 19.20
C GLU A 55 7.23 6.60 18.27
N TYR A 56 7.22 5.53 17.49
CA TYR A 56 8.18 5.24 16.45
C TYR A 56 7.64 5.69 15.09
N ARG A 57 8.46 6.40 14.32
CA ARG A 57 8.11 6.92 13.00
C ARG A 57 9.08 6.34 11.97
N ALA A 58 8.56 5.81 10.87
CA ALA A 58 9.36 5.29 9.77
C ALA A 58 9.00 6.02 8.48
N GLN A 59 9.98 6.69 7.90
CA GLN A 59 9.83 7.34 6.59
C GLN A 59 10.19 6.34 5.50
N VAL A 60 9.25 6.08 4.61
CA VAL A 60 9.37 5.07 3.56
C VAL A 60 9.05 5.66 2.20
N ARG A 61 9.69 5.13 1.15
CA ARG A 61 9.34 5.41 -0.23
C ARG A 61 8.77 4.17 -0.87
N LEU A 62 7.53 4.27 -1.35
CA LEU A 62 6.87 3.20 -2.08
C LEU A 62 6.96 3.47 -3.57
N THR A 63 7.39 2.47 -4.32
CA THR A 63 7.41 2.50 -5.79
C THR A 63 6.37 1.52 -6.33
N PHE A 64 5.50 2.02 -7.21
CA PHE A 64 4.41 1.25 -7.79
C PHE A 64 4.27 1.54 -9.28
N GLU A 65 3.70 0.57 -10.00
CA GLU A 65 3.46 0.68 -11.43
C GLU A 65 2.17 1.46 -11.70
N VAL A 66 2.23 2.44 -12.60
CA VAL A 66 1.06 3.26 -12.97
C VAL A 66 0.21 2.49 -13.97
N GLU A 67 -1.08 2.32 -13.65
CA GLU A 67 -2.05 1.81 -14.62
C GLU A 67 -2.18 2.77 -15.79
N THR A 68 -1.96 2.27 -17.00
CA THR A 68 -2.23 3.05 -18.21
C THR A 68 -3.70 2.90 -18.60
N ALA A 69 -4.29 3.94 -19.21
CA ALA A 69 -5.72 3.96 -19.56
C ALA A 69 -6.19 2.73 -20.38
N HIS A 70 -5.26 2.10 -21.11
CA HIS A 70 -5.49 0.93 -21.95
C HIS A 70 -5.80 -0.37 -21.15
N GLU A 71 -5.52 -0.42 -19.85
CA GLU A 71 -5.78 -1.60 -19.00
C GLU A 71 -7.15 -1.54 -18.30
N ARG A 72 -7.75 -0.34 -18.19
CA ARG A 72 -9.04 -0.16 -17.52
C ARG A 72 -10.22 -0.68 -18.36
N GLU A 73 -10.13 -0.62 -19.68
CA GLU A 73 -11.15 -1.15 -20.60
C GLU A 73 -11.16 -2.69 -20.66
N GLY A 74 -10.00 -3.34 -20.55
CA GLY A 74 -9.90 -4.81 -20.60
C GLY A 74 -10.54 -5.53 -19.39
N ARG A 75 -10.69 -4.84 -18.25
CA ARG A 75 -11.27 -5.41 -17.02
C ARG A 75 -12.77 -5.15 -16.87
N ALA A 76 -13.30 -4.10 -17.50
CA ALA A 76 -14.73 -3.78 -17.50
C ALA A 76 -15.57 -4.73 -18.38
N GLY A 77 -14.93 -5.45 -19.32
CA GLY A 77 -15.59 -6.39 -20.22
C GLY A 77 -15.79 -7.82 -19.67
N ALA A 78 -15.28 -8.13 -18.47
CA ALA A 78 -15.47 -9.45 -17.86
C ALA A 78 -16.86 -9.52 -17.19
N THR A 79 -17.90 -9.70 -18.01
CA THR A 79 -19.22 -10.13 -17.52
C THR A 79 -19.01 -11.41 -16.69
N PRO A 80 -19.51 -11.51 -15.44
CA PRO A 80 -19.60 -12.81 -14.79
C PRO A 80 -20.51 -13.66 -15.66
N GLN A 81 -19.95 -14.64 -16.37
CA GLN A 81 -20.75 -15.59 -17.15
C GLN A 81 -21.80 -16.16 -16.20
N GLY A 82 -23.06 -15.76 -16.43
CA GLY A 82 -24.20 -16.20 -15.66
C GLY A 82 -24.22 -17.71 -15.64
N ARG A 83 -24.22 -18.28 -14.44
CA ARG A 83 -24.53 -19.69 -14.22
C ARG A 83 -25.84 -19.99 -14.95
N PRO A 84 -25.89 -20.95 -15.89
CA PRO A 84 -27.13 -21.23 -16.59
C PRO A 84 -28.19 -21.69 -15.57
N PRO A 85 -29.47 -21.34 -15.77
CA PRO A 85 -30.53 -21.83 -14.91
C PRO A 85 -30.56 -23.34 -15.01
N ARG A 86 -30.51 -24.03 -13.86
CA ARG A 86 -30.76 -25.47 -13.80
C ARG A 86 -32.20 -25.71 -14.27
N ALA A 87 -32.34 -26.23 -15.49
CA ALA A 87 -33.57 -26.86 -15.94
C ALA A 87 -33.87 -28.04 -15.01
N GLY A 88 -35.10 -28.08 -14.51
CA GLY A 88 -35.49 -28.92 -13.38
C GLY A 88 -35.58 -30.42 -13.66
N ARG A 89 -35.75 -31.14 -12.56
CA ARG A 89 -36.66 -32.27 -12.40
C ARG A 89 -37.22 -32.23 -10.99
#